data_AF-A0A7S2YC43-F1
#
_entry.id   AF-A0A7S2YC43-F1
#
_cell.length_a   1.000
_cell.length_b   1.000
_cell.length_c   1.000
_cell.angle_alpha   90.00
_cell.angle_beta   90.00
_cell.angle_gamma   90.00
#
_symmetry.space_group_name_H-M   'P 1'
#
loop_
_entity.id
_entity.type
_entity.pdbx_description
1 polymer ?
#
loop_
_entity_poly.entity_id
_entity_poly.type
_entity_poly.pdbx_seq_one_letter_code
_entity_poly.pdbx_strand_id
1 'polypeptide(L)'
;PPSYTSMGQQNVAQAVEVMELTADSQAQKAAHDATRQNLELQKIAATLTTVPTLPQHVRDALREFGQPVRLFGENLADIRQRLRMALARQELMARGGLVAGDGLGSSNQQQQQQAEDEEEEQVTKYTRASPELVDARQE
;
A
#
# COMPACT_ATOMS: atom_id res chain seq x y z
N PRO A 1 -9.24 18.53 -69.31
CA PRO A 1 -9.10 17.75 -68.05
C PRO A 1 -7.74 18.04 -67.38
N PRO A 2 -7.68 18.83 -66.30
CA PRO A 2 -6.43 19.03 -65.58
C PRO A 2 -6.18 17.86 -64.61
N SER A 3 -4.99 17.28 -64.71
CA SER A 3 -4.46 16.17 -63.93
C SER A 3 -4.16 16.58 -62.48
N TYR A 4 -4.57 15.73 -61.54
CA TYR A 4 -4.40 15.87 -60.09
C TYR A 4 -2.93 15.62 -59.71
N THR A 5 -2.18 16.66 -59.34
CA THR A 5 -0.88 16.50 -58.66
C THR A 5 -1.16 16.27 -57.18
N SER A 6 -1.07 15.02 -56.74
CA SER A 6 -1.04 14.65 -55.33
C SER A 6 0.28 15.15 -54.73
N MET A 7 0.25 16.33 -54.11
CA MET A 7 1.29 16.74 -53.18
C MET A 7 1.12 15.90 -51.91
N GLY A 8 1.91 14.84 -51.80
CA GLY A 8 2.12 14.15 -50.55
C GLY A 8 2.65 15.15 -49.52
N GLN A 9 1.85 15.43 -48.49
CA GLN A 9 2.31 16.17 -47.32
C GLN A 9 3.37 15.32 -46.63
N GLN A 10 4.62 15.69 -46.87
CA GLN A 10 5.76 15.28 -46.08
C GLN A 10 5.52 15.81 -44.68
N ASN A 11 5.07 14.94 -43.78
CA ASN A 11 5.05 15.24 -42.35
C ASN A 11 6.50 15.48 -41.94
N VAL A 12 6.88 16.76 -41.90
CA VAL A 12 8.12 17.23 -41.32
C VAL A 12 8.15 16.63 -39.92
N ALA A 13 9.13 15.76 -39.64
CA ALA A 13 9.38 15.26 -38.31
C ALA A 13 9.83 16.46 -37.46
N GLN A 14 8.85 17.23 -37.00
CA GLN A 14 9.05 18.29 -36.04
C GLN A 14 9.64 17.61 -34.81
N ALA A 15 10.85 18.00 -34.46
CA ALA A 15 11.47 17.63 -33.20
C ALA A 15 10.45 17.96 -32.10
N VAL A 16 9.89 16.94 -31.46
CA VAL A 16 9.01 17.11 -30.32
C VAL A 16 9.90 17.58 -29.19
N GLU A 17 10.02 18.89 -29.02
CA GLU A 17 10.59 19.47 -27.81
C GLU A 17 9.66 19.08 -26.67
N VAL A 18 10.00 17.99 -25.98
CA VAL A 18 9.34 17.59 -24.74
C VAL A 18 9.74 18.65 -23.72
N MET A 19 8.91 19.67 -23.53
CA MET A 19 9.06 20.56 -22.38
C MET A 19 9.07 19.69 -21.13
N GLU A 20 10.20 19.66 -20.44
CA GLU A 20 10.32 18.99 -19.16
C GLU A 20 9.30 19.62 -18.21
N LEU A 21 8.43 18.79 -17.65
CA LEU A 21 7.46 19.23 -16.66
C LEU A 21 8.22 19.87 -15.50
N THR A 22 7.73 21.01 -15.00
CA THR A 22 8.25 21.63 -13.78
C THR A 22 8.29 20.59 -12.65
N ALA A 23 9.24 20.70 -11.72
CA ALA A 23 9.38 19.76 -10.61
C ALA A 23 8.04 19.50 -9.88
N ASP A 24 7.24 20.55 -9.67
CA ASP A 24 5.91 20.45 -9.08
C ASP A 24 4.93 19.61 -9.93
N SER A 25 4.97 19.77 -11.25
CA SER A 25 4.13 19.01 -12.17
C SER A 25 4.56 17.53 -12.26
N GLN A 26 5.86 17.25 -12.18
CA GLN A 26 6.36 15.87 -12.08
C GLN A 26 5.89 15.20 -10.78
N ALA A 27 5.96 15.91 -9.65
CA ALA A 27 5.50 15.40 -8.37
C ALA A 27 3.99 15.13 -8.37
N GLN A 28 3.18 16.04 -8.93
CA GLN A 28 1.74 15.85 -9.08
C GLN A 28 1.41 14.66 -9.99
N LYS A 29 2.13 14.49 -11.10
CA LYS A 29 1.97 13.34 -11.98
C LYS A 29 2.30 12.03 -11.25
N ALA A 30 3.40 11.99 -10.49
CA ALA A 30 3.77 10.82 -9.72
C ALA A 30 2.71 10.45 -8.66
N ALA A 31 2.19 11.44 -7.93
CA ALA A 31 1.12 11.22 -6.95
C ALA A 31 -0.19 10.72 -7.59
N HIS A 32 -0.55 11.28 -8.75
CA HIS A 32 -1.69 10.82 -9.52
C HIS A 32 -1.48 9.39 -10.04
N ASP A 33 -0.31 9.08 -10.58
CA ASP A 33 0.03 7.75 -11.08
C ASP A 33 -0.01 6.70 -9.95
N ALA A 34 0.50 7.02 -8.76
CA ALA A 34 0.39 6.18 -7.58
C ALA A 34 -1.07 5.96 -7.15
N THR A 35 -1.89 7.01 -7.17
CA THR A 35 -3.33 6.90 -6.86
C THR A 35 -4.05 5.97 -7.85
N ARG A 36 -3.74 6.11 -9.15
CA ARG A 36 -4.28 5.22 -10.19
C ARG A 36 -3.89 3.76 -9.97
N GLN A 37 -2.63 3.50 -9.65
CA GLN A 37 -2.16 2.14 -9.37
C GLN A 37 -2.87 1.54 -8.16
N ASN A 38 -3.07 2.31 -7.09
CA ASN A 38 -3.83 1.87 -5.92
C ASN A 38 -5.28 1.50 -6.27
N LEU A 39 -5.95 2.27 -7.12
CA LEU A 39 -7.30 1.96 -7.57
C LEU A 39 -7.35 0.68 -8.42
N GLU A 40 -6.38 0.48 -9.31
CA GLU A 40 -6.27 -0.76 -10.08
C GLU A 40 -6.03 -1.99 -9.18
N LEU A 41 -5.15 -1.87 -8.17
CA LEU A 41 -4.94 -2.91 -7.18
C LEU A 41 -6.23 -3.27 -6.42
N GLN A 42 -6.99 -2.27 -5.99
CA GLN A 42 -8.26 -2.50 -5.29
C GLN A 42 -9.30 -3.19 -6.19
N LYS A 43 -9.37 -2.82 -7.47
CA LYS A 43 -10.27 -3.47 -8.45
C LYS A 43 -9.90 -4.94 -8.66
N ILE A 44 -8.61 -5.23 -8.84
CA ILE A 44 -8.12 -6.60 -9.01
C ILE A 44 -8.41 -7.41 -7.74
N ALA A 45 -8.07 -6.86 -6.58
CA ALA A 45 -8.33 -7.51 -5.30
C ALA A 45 -9.82 -7.86 -5.10
N ALA A 46 -10.73 -6.93 -5.42
CA ALA A 46 -12.17 -7.15 -5.27
C ALA A 46 -12.72 -8.25 -6.20
N THR A 47 -12.13 -8.41 -7.38
CA THR A 47 -12.56 -9.42 -8.38
C THR A 47 -11.90 -10.78 -8.20
N LEU A 48 -10.81 -10.85 -7.43
CA LEU A 48 -10.04 -12.06 -7.22
C LEU A 48 -10.78 -13.08 -6.34
N THR A 49 -11.35 -14.12 -6.97
CA THR A 49 -12.05 -15.23 -6.31
C THR A 49 -11.12 -16.35 -5.83
N THR A 50 -9.87 -16.38 -6.30
CA THR A 50 -8.87 -17.41 -5.99
C THR A 50 -8.38 -17.40 -4.53
N VAL A 51 -8.78 -16.41 -3.73
CA VAL A 51 -8.32 -16.26 -2.34
C VAL A 51 -8.84 -17.41 -1.48
N PRO A 52 -7.96 -18.21 -0.83
CA PRO A 52 -8.38 -19.30 0.02
C PRO A 52 -9.24 -18.82 1.21
N THR A 53 -10.29 -19.58 1.53
CA THR A 53 -11.19 -19.28 2.65
C THR A 53 -10.81 -20.05 3.92
N LEU A 54 -10.22 -21.23 3.75
CA LEU A 54 -9.79 -22.09 4.86
C LEU A 54 -8.54 -21.52 5.54
N PRO A 55 -8.52 -21.43 6.89
CA PRO A 55 -7.40 -20.85 7.63
C PRO A 55 -6.05 -21.52 7.33
N GLN A 56 -6.03 -22.84 7.11
CA GLN A 56 -4.80 -23.58 6.82
C GLN A 56 -4.13 -23.07 5.53
N HIS A 57 -4.88 -23.05 4.44
CA HIS A 57 -4.39 -22.59 3.14
C HIS A 57 -3.99 -21.11 3.14
N VAL A 58 -4.68 -20.26 3.91
CA VAL A 58 -4.30 -18.84 4.05
C VAL A 58 -2.92 -18.72 4.69
N ARG A 59 -2.63 -19.53 5.73
CA ARG A 59 -1.32 -19.51 6.40
C ARG A 59 -0.21 -20.03 5.49
N ASP A 60 -0.49 -21.09 4.73
CA ASP A 60 0.49 -21.68 3.80
C ASP A 60 0.81 -20.71 2.66
N ALA A 61 -0.22 -20.09 2.07
CA ALA A 61 -0.05 -19.07 1.03
C ALA A 61 0.76 -17.87 1.56
N LEU A 62 0.43 -17.34 2.75
CA LEU A 62 1.19 -16.23 3.33
C LEU A 62 2.66 -16.58 3.58
N ARG A 63 2.96 -17.83 3.95
CA ARG A 63 4.36 -18.31 4.09
C ARG A 63 5.08 -18.39 2.74
N GLU A 64 4.40 -18.87 1.70
CA GLU A 64 4.95 -18.91 0.34
C GLU A 64 5.30 -17.51 -0.18
N PHE A 65 4.47 -16.51 0.13
CA PHE A 65 4.73 -15.10 -0.17
C PHE A 65 5.79 -14.44 0.74
N GLY A 66 6.37 -15.16 1.71
CA GLY A 66 7.33 -14.61 2.66
C GLY A 66 6.74 -13.56 3.60
N GLN A 67 5.41 -13.55 3.78
CA GLN A 67 4.70 -12.60 4.63
C GLN A 67 4.46 -13.19 6.03
N PRO A 68 4.42 -12.36 7.09
CA PRO A 68 4.00 -12.80 8.42
C PRO A 68 2.63 -13.46 8.36
N VAL A 69 2.48 -14.61 9.03
CA VAL A 69 1.24 -15.40 8.98
C VAL A 69 0.07 -14.65 9.63
N ARG A 70 0.34 -13.92 10.72
CA ARG A 70 -0.66 -13.12 11.44
C ARG A 70 0.04 -11.99 12.18
N LEU A 71 -0.48 -10.78 12.07
CA LEU A 71 -0.05 -9.63 12.86
C LEU A 71 -0.87 -9.51 14.15
N PHE A 72 -0.39 -8.71 15.10
CA PHE A 72 -1.15 -8.43 16.33
C PHE A 72 -2.43 -7.66 16.01
N GLY A 73 -3.55 -8.04 16.63
CA GLY A 73 -4.85 -7.40 16.40
C GLY A 73 -5.57 -7.77 15.09
N GLU A 74 -4.95 -8.52 14.16
CA GLU A 74 -5.62 -8.97 12.94
C GLU A 74 -6.70 -10.04 13.21
N ASN A 75 -7.89 -9.84 12.63
CA ASN A 75 -8.94 -10.86 12.57
C ASN A 75 -8.77 -11.76 11.33
N LEU A 76 -9.57 -12.84 11.20
CA LEU A 76 -9.48 -13.77 10.06
C LEU A 76 -9.81 -13.11 8.70
N ALA A 77 -10.67 -12.09 8.69
CA ALA A 77 -11.00 -11.34 7.48
C ALA A 77 -9.82 -10.44 7.05
N ASP A 78 -9.13 -9.81 8.01
CA ASP A 78 -7.98 -8.94 7.77
C ASP A 78 -6.81 -9.74 7.20
N ILE A 79 -6.54 -10.92 7.76
CA ILE A 79 -5.50 -11.84 7.26
C ILE A 79 -5.79 -12.21 5.80
N ARG A 80 -7.05 -12.56 5.49
CA ARG A 80 -7.46 -12.87 4.10
C ARG A 80 -7.38 -11.65 3.20
N GLN A 81 -7.75 -10.47 3.69
CA GLN A 81 -7.67 -9.23 2.94
C GLN A 81 -6.22 -8.89 2.59
N ARG A 82 -5.28 -9.11 3.51
CA ARG A 82 -3.85 -8.93 3.27
C ARG A 82 -3.33 -9.92 2.22
N LEU A 83 -3.71 -11.19 2.31
CA LEU A 83 -3.36 -12.19 1.29
C LEU A 83 -3.93 -11.81 -0.09
N ARG A 84 -5.18 -11.36 -0.14
CA ARG A 84 -5.83 -10.87 -1.36
C ARG A 84 -5.07 -9.70 -1.99
N MET A 85 -4.62 -8.74 -1.17
CA MET A 85 -3.82 -7.61 -1.64
C MET A 85 -2.45 -8.06 -2.18
N ALA A 86 -1.81 -9.03 -1.53
CA ALA A 86 -0.54 -9.60 -2.02
C ALA A 86 -0.71 -10.27 -3.40
N LEU A 87 -1.76 -11.07 -3.56
CA LEU A 87 -2.08 -11.72 -4.84
C LEU A 87 -2.42 -10.70 -5.94
N ALA A 88 -3.22 -9.67 -5.61
CA ALA A 88 -3.57 -8.62 -6.57
C ALA A 88 -2.34 -7.84 -7.05
N ARG A 89 -1.36 -7.60 -6.16
CA ARG A 89 -0.08 -6.99 -6.55
C ARG A 89 0.73 -7.86 -7.49
N GLN A 90 0.79 -9.17 -7.22
CA GLN A 90 1.47 -10.11 -8.11
C GLN A 90 0.82 -10.12 -9.50
N GLU A 91 -0.51 -10.09 -9.56
CA GLU A 91 -1.24 -10.04 -10.83
C GLU A 91 -1.02 -8.71 -11.57
N LEU A 92 -1.05 -7.57 -10.88
CA LEU A 92 -0.79 -6.27 -11.49
C LEU A 92 0.66 -6.17 -12.00
N MET A 93 1.62 -6.76 -11.28
CA MET A 93 3.02 -6.87 -11.72
C MET A 93 3.13 -7.76 -12.97
N ALA A 94 2.43 -8.90 -13.02
CA ALA A 94 2.38 -9.76 -14.20
C ALA A 94 1.76 -9.06 -15.42
N ARG A 95 0.82 -8.14 -15.21
CA ARG A 95 0.23 -7.29 -16.26
C ARG A 95 1.13 -6.10 -16.67
N GLY A 96 2.29 -5.93 -16.05
CA GLY A 96 3.21 -4.81 -16.31
C GLY A 96 2.78 -3.47 -15.71
N GLY A 97 1.80 -3.47 -14.79
CA GLY A 97 1.23 -2.26 -14.20
C GLY A 97 1.99 -1.72 -12.98
N LEU A 98 2.84 -2.54 -12.35
CA LEU A 98 3.75 -2.10 -11.28
C LEU A 98 5.14 -1.84 -11.86
N VAL A 99 5.61 -0.59 -11.74
CA VAL A 99 7.03 -0.28 -11.92
C VAL A 99 7.77 -0.85 -10.71
N ALA A 100 8.73 -1.74 -10.97
CA ALA A 100 9.56 -2.40 -9.97
C ALA A 100 10.41 -1.35 -9.21
N GLY A 101 9.83 -0.72 -8.19
CA GLY A 101 10.49 0.31 -7.40
C GLY A 101 9.67 0.83 -6.22
N ASP A 102 8.34 0.71 -6.24
CA ASP A 102 7.48 1.49 -5.33
C ASP A 102 6.59 0.63 -4.40
N GLY A 103 7.12 -0.33 -3.64
CA GLY A 103 6.19 -1.02 -2.72
C GLY A 103 6.62 -2.17 -1.83
N LEU A 104 7.91 -2.44 -1.67
CA LEU A 104 8.38 -3.44 -0.70
C LEU A 104 8.69 -2.85 0.69
N GLY A 105 8.48 -1.54 0.91
CA GLY A 105 8.92 -0.86 2.14
C GLY A 105 7.98 0.17 2.77
N SER A 106 6.87 0.58 2.13
CA SER A 106 5.94 1.53 2.77
C SER A 106 4.98 0.80 3.70
N SER A 107 5.54 0.34 4.81
CA SER A 107 4.85 0.20 6.07
C SER A 107 4.12 1.51 6.35
N ASN A 108 2.79 1.45 6.40
CA ASN A 108 2.00 2.31 7.27
C ASN A 108 2.12 3.84 7.04
N GLN A 109 1.49 4.36 5.99
CA GLN A 109 0.99 5.74 6.00
C GLN A 109 -0.51 5.72 5.71
N GLN A 110 -1.27 5.16 6.65
CA GLN A 110 -2.63 5.65 6.83
C GLN A 110 -2.49 7.08 7.34
N GLN A 111 -3.01 8.03 6.56
CA GLN A 111 -3.24 9.41 6.98
C GLN A 111 -4.14 9.39 8.22
N GLN A 112 -3.53 9.43 9.40
CA GLN A 112 -4.21 9.84 10.62
C GLN A 112 -4.39 11.36 10.51
N GLN A 113 -5.64 11.77 10.35
CA GLN A 113 -6.06 13.14 10.61
C GLN A 113 -5.71 13.41 12.07
N GLN A 114 -4.74 14.30 12.31
CA GLN A 114 -4.40 14.80 13.64
C GLN A 114 -5.63 15.52 14.20
N ALA A 115 -6.38 14.84 15.07
CA ALA A 115 -7.07 15.52 16.15
C ALA A 115 -6.00 15.80 17.21
N GLU A 116 -5.82 17.07 17.58
CA GLU A 116 -5.05 17.48 18.74
C GLU A 116 -5.80 17.00 19.99
N ASP A 117 -5.62 15.73 20.36
CA ASP A 117 -5.91 15.27 21.71
C ASP A 117 -4.74 15.71 22.58
N GLU A 118 -5.01 16.61 23.53
CA GLU A 118 -4.09 16.91 24.63
C GLU A 118 -3.77 15.61 25.37
N GLU A 119 -2.58 15.06 25.14
CA GLU A 119 -2.06 13.90 25.85
C GLU A 119 -1.91 14.27 27.33
N GLU A 120 -2.93 13.96 28.15
CA GLU A 120 -2.77 13.91 29.59
C GLU A 120 -1.69 12.87 29.90
N GLU A 121 -0.47 13.34 30.19
CA GLU A 121 0.64 12.50 30.64
C GLU A 121 0.18 11.68 31.84
N GLN A 122 -0.15 10.40 31.61
CA GLN A 122 -0.49 9.45 32.65
C GLN A 122 0.79 9.12 33.43
N VAL A 123 1.14 9.99 34.38
CA VAL A 123 2.25 9.76 35.31
C VAL A 123 1.90 8.57 36.19
N THR A 124 2.54 7.42 35.95
CA THR A 124 2.49 6.27 36.84
C THR A 124 3.10 6.65 38.19
N LYS A 125 2.25 6.88 39.19
CA LYS A 125 2.69 7.14 40.58
C LYS A 125 2.98 5.82 41.28
N TYR A 126 4.23 5.60 41.66
CA TYR A 126 4.62 4.51 42.55
C TYR A 126 4.36 4.92 44.01
N THR A 127 3.57 4.13 44.74
CA THR A 127 3.38 4.27 46.18
C THR A 127 4.13 3.17 46.92
N ARG A 128 4.64 3.49 48.12
CA ARG A 128 5.28 2.49 48.98
C ARG A 128 4.24 1.48 49.46
N ALA A 129 4.61 0.20 49.52
CA ALA A 129 3.78 -0.86 50.09
C ALA A 129 3.40 -0.57 51.56
N SER A 130 2.21 -1.00 51.98
CA SER A 130 1.77 -0.91 53.37
C SER A 130 2.65 -1.77 54.29
N PRO A 131 2.81 -1.39 55.57
CA PRO A 131 3.64 -2.12 56.53
C PRO A 131 3.19 -3.58 56.68
N GLU A 132 1.89 -3.86 56.66
CA GLU A 132 1.34 -5.22 56.72
C GLU A 132 1.89 -6.15 55.62
N LEU A 133 2.07 -5.63 54.40
CA LEU A 133 2.62 -6.40 53.27
C LEU A 133 4.15 -6.58 53.36
N VAL A 134 4.83 -5.72 54.12
CA VAL A 134 6.27 -5.84 54.38
C VAL A 134 6.52 -6.87 55.47
N ASP A 135 5.70 -6.87 56.52
CA ASP A 135 5.80 -7.79 57.65
C ASP A 135 5.46 -9.22 57.21
N ALA A 136 4.40 -9.40 56.42
CA ALA A 136 4.03 -10.69 55.83
C ALA A 136 5.09 -11.31 54.91
N ARG A 137 6.10 -10.54 54.48
CA ARG A 137 7.25 -11.04 53.70
C ARG A 137 8.40 -11.49 54.61
N GLN A 138 8.50 -10.96 55.82
CA GLN A 138 9.59 -11.23 56.74
C GLN A 138 9.37 -12.50 57.59
N GLU A 139 8.13 -12.98 57.67
CA GLU A 139 7.75 -14.29 58.21
C GLU A 139 7.93 -15.41 57.17
#